data_AF-A0A1G8EBT3-F1
#
_entry.id   AF-A0A1G8EBT3-F1
#
_cell.length_a   1.000
_cell.length_b   1.000
_cell.length_c   1.000
_cell.angle_alpha   90.00
_cell.angle_beta   90.00
_cell.angle_gamma   90.00
#
_symmetry.space_group_name_H-M   'P 1'
#
loop_
_entity.id
_entity.type
_entity.pdbx_description
1 polymer ?
#
loop_
_entity_poly.entity_id
_entity_poly.type
_entity_poly.pdbx_seq_one_letter_code
_entity_poly.pdbx_strand_id
1 'polypeptide(L)' 'MSELKRVNVCSAEDLKPGQRQLVKADRSETAILNINGQLYAVRNKCPHQGSTTG' A
#
# COMPACT_ATOMS: atom_id res chain seq x y z
N MET A 1 -3.81 -7.04 -22.94
CA MET A 1 -4.40 -6.84 -21.60
C MET A 1 -3.39 -7.32 -20.58
N SER A 2 -2.98 -6.47 -19.64
CA SER A 2 -2.11 -6.89 -18.54
C SER A 2 -2.90 -7.80 -17.61
N GLU A 3 -2.36 -8.97 -17.27
CA GLU A 3 -2.98 -9.91 -16.35
C GLU A 3 -3.06 -9.31 -14.94
N LEU A 4 -4.23 -9.39 -14.29
CA LEU A 4 -4.40 -8.95 -12.91
C LEU A 4 -3.81 -10.01 -11.97
N LYS A 5 -2.67 -9.70 -11.37
CA LYS A 5 -2.01 -10.54 -10.37
C LYS A 5 -2.51 -10.20 -8.97
N ARG A 6 -2.95 -11.22 -8.23
CA ARG A 6 -3.26 -11.10 -6.79
C ARG A 6 -2.00 -11.35 -5.97
N VAL A 7 -1.80 -10.55 -4.92
CA VAL A 7 -0.65 -10.67 -4.00
C VAL A 7 -1.21 -10.78 -2.59
N ASN A 8 -0.80 -11.81 -1.85
CA ASN A 8 -1.15 -11.96 -0.45
C ASN A 8 -0.20 -11.09 0.40
N VAL A 9 -0.74 -10.36 1.37
CA VAL A 9 0.00 -9.30 2.09
C VAL A 9 0.06 -9.52 3.60
N CYS A 10 -1.08 -9.73 4.24
CA CYS A 10 -1.23 -10.01 5.67
C CYS A 10 -2.65 -10.52 5.95
N SER A 11 -2.88 -11.04 7.17
CA SER A 11 -4.25 -11.29 7.62
C SER A 11 -4.93 -9.97 7.98
N ALA A 12 -6.24 -9.89 7.75
CA ALA A 12 -7.04 -8.73 8.14
C ALA A 12 -7.06 -8.51 9.67
N GLU A 13 -6.85 -9.58 10.45
CA GLU A 13 -6.78 -9.52 11.91
C GLU A 13 -5.50 -8.86 12.43
N ASP A 14 -4.41 -8.90 11.64
CA ASP A 14 -3.11 -8.33 11.99
C ASP A 14 -3.11 -6.80 11.86
N LEU A 15 -4.00 -6.26 11.02
CA LEU A 15 -4.10 -4.83 10.74
C LEU A 15 -5.36 -4.25 11.37
N LYS A 16 -5.25 -3.82 12.64
CA LYS A 16 -6.38 -3.26 13.40
C LYS A 16 -6.81 -1.88 12.87
N PRO A 17 -8.04 -1.42 13.15
CA PRO A 17 -8.48 -0.07 12.80
C PRO A 17 -7.49 1.01 13.26
N GLY A 18 -7.17 1.94 12.37
CA GLY A 18 -6.17 3.00 12.58
C GLY A 18 -4.73 2.60 12.22
N GLN A 19 -4.47 1.32 11.94
CA GLN A 19 -3.14 0.85 11.54
C GLN A 19 -2.95 0.87 10.02
N ARG A 20 -1.67 0.89 9.62
CA ARG A 20 -1.24 0.77 8.22
C ARG A 20 -0.07 -0.18 8.09
N GLN A 21 0.05 -0.79 6.91
CA GLN A 21 1.19 -1.60 6.52
C GLN A 21 1.68 -1.19 5.13
N LEU A 22 3.00 -1.08 4.98
CA LEU A 22 3.62 -0.89 3.66
C LEU A 22 3.97 -2.24 3.07
N VAL A 23 3.52 -2.47 1.84
CA VAL A 23 3.74 -3.69 1.09
C VAL A 23 4.48 -3.34 -0.19
N LYS A 24 5.60 -4.01 -0.45
CA LYS A 24 6.27 -3.96 -1.74
C LYS A 24 5.76 -5.12 -2.61
N ALA A 25 5.02 -4.79 -3.66
CA ALA A 25 4.56 -5.74 -4.66
C ALA A 25 5.20 -5.38 -6.00
N ASP A 26 6.02 -6.29 -6.52
CA ASP A 26 6.83 -6.06 -7.71
C ASP A 26 7.68 -4.77 -7.56
N ARG A 27 7.52 -3.77 -8.45
CA ARG A 27 8.22 -2.47 -8.39
C ARG A 27 7.40 -1.35 -7.75
N SER A 28 6.24 -1.67 -7.18
CA SER A 28 5.32 -0.68 -6.59
C SER A 28 5.22 -0.90 -5.09
N GLU A 29 5.41 0.17 -4.33
CA GLU A 29 5.03 0.18 -2.91
C GLU A 29 3.56 0.55 -2.79
N THR A 30 2.82 -0.17 -1.96
CA THR A 30 1.39 0.02 -1.70
C THR A 30 1.18 0.06 -0.20
N ALA A 31 0.50 1.10 0.27
CA ALA A 31 0.05 1.18 1.65
C ALA A 31 -1.32 0.51 1.77
N ILE A 32 -1.44 -0.43 2.70
CA ILE A 32 -2.71 -0.97 3.15
C ILE A 32 -3.10 -0.22 4.43
N LEU A 33 -4.31 0.33 4.46
CA LEU A 33 -4.84 1.09 5.59
C LEU A 33 -6.12 0.43 6.09
N ASN A 34 -6.26 0.31 7.41
CA ASN A 34 -7.52 -0.01 8.03
C ASN A 34 -8.14 1.27 8.61
N ILE A 35 -9.15 1.82 7.94
CA ILE A 35 -9.86 3.03 8.38
C ILE A 35 -11.23 2.60 8.86
N ASN A 36 -11.48 2.72 10.16
CA ASN A 36 -12.75 2.35 10.81
C ASN A 36 -13.22 0.91 10.51
N GLY A 37 -12.29 -0.05 10.39
CA GLY A 37 -12.60 -1.46 10.09
C GLY A 37 -12.62 -1.79 8.60
N GLN A 38 -12.52 -0.79 7.71
CA GLN A 38 -12.50 -0.99 6.27
C GLN A 38 -11.07 -0.90 5.71
N LEU A 39 -10.71 -1.88 4.89
CA LEU A 39 -9.37 -1.97 4.29
C LEU A 39 -9.30 -1.22 2.95
N TYR A 40 -8.26 -0.39 2.80
CA TYR A 40 -7.96 0.38 1.60
C TYR A 40 -6.53 0.11 1.14
N ALA A 41 -6.33 -0.01 -0.17
CA ALA A 41 -5.01 -0.12 -0.78
C ALA A 41 -4.75 1.11 -1.65
N VAL A 42 -3.70 1.85 -1.35
CA VAL A 42 -3.25 3.02 -2.13
C VAL A 42 -1.80 2.84 -2.50
N ARG A 43 -1.47 3.10 -3.77
CA ARG A 43 -0.07 3.11 -4.21
C ARG A 43 0.70 4.15 -3.41
N ASN A 44 1.74 3.72 -2.70
CA ASN A 44 2.69 4.61 -2.05
C ASN A 44 3.72 5.09 -3.08
N LYS A 45 3.24 5.69 -4.17
CA LYS A 45 4.09 6.43 -5.09
C LYS A 45 4.08 7.86 -4.60
N CYS A 46 5.13 8.27 -3.89
CA CYS A 46 5.26 9.67 -3.57
C CYS A 46 5.36 10.46 -4.89
N PRO A 47 4.51 11.47 -5.14
CA PRO A 47 4.64 12.31 -6.32
C PRO A 47 5.91 13.19 -6.26
N HIS A 48 6.64 13.21 -5.14
CA HIS A 48 7.76 14.13 -4.91
C HIS A 48 9.10 13.75 -5.58
N GLN A 49 9.13 12.91 -6.63
CA GLN A 49 10.34 12.84 -7.47
C GLN A 49 10.51 14.13 -8.28
N GLY A 50 10.87 15.23 -7.61
CA GLY A 50 10.93 16.57 -8.18
C GLY A 50 11.58 17.66 -7.33
N SER A 51 12.18 17.39 -6.16
CA SER A 51 13.20 18.30 -5.61
C SER A 51 14.10 17.61 -4.57
N THR A 52 15.17 17.01 -5.05
CA THR A 52 16.46 17.04 -4.34
C THR A 52 17.37 17.88 -5.21
N THR A 53 17.59 19.14 -4.84
CA THR A 53 18.72 19.93 -5.31
C THR A 53 19.08 20.96 -4.25
N GLY A 54 20.31 20.90 -3.74
CA GLY A 54 21.02 22.02 -3.11
C GLY A 54 20.81 22.19 -1.62
#